data_AF-D3AZV7-F1
#
_entry.id   AF-D3AZV7-F1
#
_cell.length_a   1.000
_cell.length_b   1.000
_cell.length_c   1.000
_cell.angle_alpha   90.00
_cell.angle_beta   90.00
_cell.angle_gamma   90.00
#
_symmetry.space_group_name_H-M   'P 1'
#
loop_
_entity.id
_entity.type
_entity.pdbx_description
1 polymer ?
#
loop_
_entity_poly.entity_id
_entity_poly.type
_entity_poly.pdbx_seq_one_letter_code
_entity_poly.pdbx_strand_id
1 'polypeptide(L)'
;MDMDITLSDYEYEIYVIKKYIHKFIKDKIIVSALYPKSDDFENKECFGDKILGYRVVEMVTTEYDFVPKPGTTSRILDSSVANETLSQLYSRLEIEPYITGPAFSNYKKKADVVEVIICELKRSKDEVAMKVLELLILLLIQHGMFYYMSDEIWRAQCSNRDTMSAIVKYLNSQVPQVRHATCLSGEVVLKVSKYDYN
;
A
#
# COMPACT_ATOMS: atom_id res chain seq x y z
N MET A 1 16.15 2.15 -24.86
CA MET A 1 14.75 1.69 -24.89
C MET A 1 14.37 1.59 -23.43
N ASP A 2 13.84 2.69 -22.89
CA ASP A 2 13.54 2.80 -21.47
C ASP A 2 12.39 1.84 -21.19
N MET A 3 12.70 0.79 -20.44
CA MET A 3 11.73 -0.21 -20.03
C MET A 3 10.86 0.48 -18.99
N ASP A 4 9.66 0.87 -19.39
CA ASP A 4 8.67 1.48 -18.51
C ASP A 4 8.18 0.38 -17.56
N ILE A 5 8.94 0.14 -16.49
CA ILE A 5 8.56 -0.81 -15.45
C ILE A 5 7.44 -0.13 -14.69
N THR A 6 6.24 -0.64 -14.85
CA THR A 6 5.10 -0.14 -14.12
C THR A 6 4.87 -1.02 -12.90
N LEU A 7 4.07 -0.55 -11.94
CA LEU A 7 3.64 -1.39 -10.81
C LEU A 7 2.83 -2.65 -11.24
N SER A 8 2.64 -2.89 -12.54
CA SER A 8 1.94 -4.05 -13.12
C SER A 8 2.51 -5.42 -12.74
N ASP A 9 3.75 -5.50 -12.26
CA ASP A 9 4.34 -6.79 -11.87
C ASP A 9 3.87 -7.27 -10.49
N TYR A 10 3.13 -6.44 -9.74
CA TYR A 10 2.71 -6.67 -8.35
C TYR A 10 1.18 -6.65 -8.18
N GLU A 11 0.44 -7.12 -9.19
CA GLU A 11 -1.03 -7.08 -9.25
C GLU A 11 -1.71 -7.67 -8.01
N TYR A 12 -1.18 -8.77 -7.46
CA TYR A 12 -1.80 -9.45 -6.33
C TYR A 12 -1.62 -8.67 -5.03
N GLU A 13 -0.43 -8.14 -4.78
CA GLU A 13 -0.15 -7.28 -3.63
C GLU A 13 -0.97 -5.99 -3.70
N ILE A 14 -1.05 -5.37 -4.88
CA ILE A 14 -1.89 -4.20 -5.13
C ILE A 14 -3.36 -4.52 -4.85
N TYR A 15 -3.85 -5.67 -5.32
CA TYR A 15 -5.22 -6.12 -5.04
C TYR A 15 -5.49 -6.25 -3.53
N VAL A 16 -4.55 -6.83 -2.77
CA VAL A 16 -4.66 -6.97 -1.32
C VAL A 16 -4.66 -5.61 -0.64
N ILE A 17 -3.75 -4.69 -1.01
CA ILE A 17 -3.71 -3.33 -0.49
C ILE A 17 -5.04 -2.62 -0.79
N LYS A 18 -5.49 -2.61 -2.04
CA LYS A 18 -6.75 -2.00 -2.48
C LYS A 18 -7.95 -2.48 -1.65
N LYS A 19 -8.06 -3.80 -1.43
CA LYS A 19 -9.11 -4.38 -0.60
C LYS A 19 -9.14 -3.78 0.81
N TYR A 20 -7.97 -3.62 1.42
CA TYR A 20 -7.86 -3.04 2.76
C TYR A 20 -8.07 -1.53 2.78
N ILE A 21 -7.59 -0.81 1.77
CA ILE A 21 -7.88 0.62 1.60
C ILE A 21 -9.39 0.87 1.57
N HIS A 22 -10.16 0.10 0.79
CA HIS A 22 -11.62 0.19 0.80
C HIS A 22 -12.25 -0.10 2.17
N LYS A 23 -11.70 -1.06 2.93
CA LYS A 23 -12.12 -1.32 4.29
C LYS A 23 -11.82 -0.12 5.21
N PHE A 24 -10.61 0.43 5.13
CA PHE A 24 -10.16 1.57 5.93
C PHE A 24 -10.93 2.86 5.65
N ILE A 25 -11.44 3.05 4.44
CA ILE A 25 -12.40 4.12 4.12
C ILE A 25 -13.68 3.93 4.93
N LYS A 26 -14.27 2.72 4.93
CA LYS A 26 -15.49 2.42 5.68
C LYS A 26 -15.29 2.54 7.19
N ASP A 27 -14.14 2.08 7.68
CA ASP A 27 -13.77 2.10 9.09
C ASP A 27 -13.25 3.48 9.54
N LYS A 28 -13.17 4.46 8.63
CA LYS A 28 -12.71 5.84 8.88
C LYS A 28 -11.29 5.91 9.44
N ILE A 29 -10.39 5.07 8.94
CA ILE A 29 -8.95 5.10 9.27
C ILE A 29 -8.20 6.09 8.38
N ILE A 30 -8.53 6.17 7.09
CA ILE A 30 -7.84 7.05 6.11
C ILE A 30 -8.73 8.22 5.65
N VAL A 31 -9.19 9.02 6.61
CA VAL A 31 -10.22 10.03 6.37
C VAL A 31 -9.66 11.23 5.61
N SER A 32 -8.52 11.78 6.04
CA SER A 32 -8.00 13.03 5.46
C SER A 32 -7.58 12.85 4.00
N ALA A 33 -7.14 11.65 3.61
CA ALA A 33 -6.85 11.32 2.21
C ALA A 33 -8.05 11.56 1.27
N LEU A 34 -9.28 11.50 1.78
CA LEU A 34 -10.52 11.69 1.01
C LEU A 34 -10.96 13.17 0.91
N TYR A 35 -10.31 14.06 1.66
CA TYR A 35 -10.62 15.50 1.72
C TYR A 35 -9.38 16.37 1.45
N PRO A 36 -8.93 16.45 0.18
CA PRO A 36 -7.70 17.15 -0.22
C PRO A 36 -7.67 18.66 0.04
N LYS A 37 -8.84 19.26 0.34
CA LYS A 37 -8.99 20.69 0.66
C LYS A 37 -9.01 20.98 2.16
N SER A 38 -8.88 19.96 3.00
CA SER A 38 -8.87 20.15 4.46
C SER A 38 -7.53 20.69 4.94
N ASP A 39 -7.54 21.50 6.00
CA ASP A 39 -6.31 22.05 6.60
C ASP A 39 -5.38 20.96 7.16
N ASP A 40 -5.94 19.80 7.49
CA ASP A 40 -5.20 18.63 7.98
C ASP A 40 -4.49 17.87 6.85
N PHE A 41 -4.94 18.01 5.59
CA PHE A 41 -4.38 17.29 4.45
C PHE A 41 -2.91 17.63 4.21
N GLU A 42 -2.58 18.91 4.01
CA GLU A 42 -1.21 19.37 3.73
C GLU A 42 -0.25 19.06 4.90
N ASN A 43 -0.74 19.11 6.13
CA ASN A 43 0.07 18.70 7.28
C ASN A 43 0.36 17.19 7.24
N LYS A 44 -0.64 16.36 6.96
CA LYS A 44 -0.47 14.91 6.89
C LYS A 44 0.36 14.47 5.69
N GLU A 45 0.25 15.15 4.55
CA GLU A 45 1.08 14.95 3.36
C GLU A 45 2.56 15.11 3.74
N CYS A 46 2.92 16.25 4.35
CA CYS A 46 4.30 16.53 4.74
C CYS A 46 4.86 15.51 5.75
N PHE A 47 4.02 14.99 6.66
CA PHE A 47 4.43 13.91 7.55
C PHE A 47 4.53 12.57 6.82
N GLY A 48 3.64 12.31 5.87
CA GLY A 48 3.61 11.12 5.02
C GLY A 48 4.88 10.95 4.21
N ASP A 49 5.31 12.01 3.52
CA ASP A 49 6.58 12.08 2.78
C ASP A 49 7.77 11.73 3.68
N LYS A 50 7.89 12.39 4.83
CA LYS A 50 8.95 12.12 5.82
C LYS A 50 8.94 10.68 6.34
N ILE A 51 7.75 10.15 6.64
CA ILE A 51 7.58 8.76 7.09
C ILE A 51 8.05 7.80 5.99
N LEU A 52 7.62 8.03 4.76
CA LEU A 52 7.97 7.21 3.61
C LEU A 52 9.49 7.21 3.40
N GLY A 53 10.11 8.39 3.31
CA GLY A 53 11.54 8.52 3.11
C GLY A 53 12.36 7.84 4.22
N TYR A 54 12.00 8.05 5.48
CA TYR A 54 12.65 7.39 6.61
C TYR A 54 12.52 5.86 6.54
N ARG A 55 11.31 5.35 6.31
CA ARG A 55 11.05 3.90 6.27
C ARG A 55 11.73 3.21 5.10
N VAL A 56 11.80 3.86 3.94
CA VAL A 56 12.55 3.33 2.79
C VAL A 56 14.03 3.18 3.14
N VAL A 57 14.65 4.21 3.70
CA VAL A 57 16.07 4.15 4.08
C VAL A 57 16.30 3.09 5.17
N GLU A 58 15.45 3.05 6.19
CA GLU A 58 15.53 2.07 7.28
C GLU A 58 15.45 0.64 6.71
N MET A 59 14.39 0.29 5.97
CA MET A 59 14.22 -1.04 5.38
C MET A 59 15.40 -1.40 4.47
N VAL A 60 15.85 -0.49 3.60
CA VAL A 60 16.98 -0.71 2.69
C VAL A 60 18.29 -0.98 3.42
N THR A 61 18.51 -0.36 4.59
CA THR A 61 19.78 -0.44 5.31
C THR A 61 19.80 -1.45 6.45
N THR A 62 18.65 -1.85 6.98
CA THR A 62 18.57 -2.72 8.17
C THR A 62 17.86 -4.06 7.93
N GLU A 63 16.92 -4.13 6.98
CA GLU A 63 16.07 -5.31 6.82
C GLU A 63 16.57 -6.28 5.74
N TYR A 64 17.50 -5.86 4.88
CA TYR A 64 18.05 -6.74 3.85
C TYR A 64 19.46 -7.23 4.16
N ASP A 65 19.74 -8.48 3.82
CA ASP A 65 21.04 -9.14 3.94
C ASP A 65 22.07 -8.65 2.90
N PHE A 66 22.13 -7.35 2.63
CA PHE A 66 23.17 -6.76 1.79
C PHE A 66 23.56 -5.36 2.28
N VAL A 67 24.82 -5.01 2.04
CA VAL A 67 25.33 -3.65 2.28
C VAL A 67 25.28 -2.90 0.95
N PRO A 68 24.37 -1.92 0.78
CA PRO A 68 24.28 -1.17 -0.47
C PRO A 68 25.58 -0.41 -0.75
N LYS A 69 26.02 -0.45 -2.01
CA LYS A 69 27.14 0.37 -2.50
C LYS A 69 26.83 1.87 -2.33
N PRO A 70 27.87 2.73 -2.29
CA PRO A 70 27.67 4.19 -2.24
C PRO A 70 26.70 4.68 -3.32
N GLY A 71 25.68 5.42 -2.91
CA GLY A 71 24.64 5.96 -3.80
C GLY A 71 23.51 4.99 -4.16
N THR A 72 23.63 3.68 -3.91
CA THR A 72 22.55 2.71 -4.17
C THR A 72 21.32 3.02 -3.33
N THR A 73 21.48 3.26 -2.03
CA THR A 73 20.36 3.61 -1.14
C THR A 73 19.64 4.89 -1.59
N SER A 74 20.39 5.93 -1.95
CA SER A 74 19.81 7.20 -2.44
C SER A 74 18.99 6.95 -3.71
N ARG A 75 19.52 6.18 -4.65
CA ARG A 75 18.82 5.87 -5.90
C ARG A 75 17.54 5.06 -5.67
N ILE A 76 17.59 4.03 -4.83
CA ILE A 76 16.40 3.26 -4.44
C ILE A 76 15.39 4.18 -3.78
N LEU A 77 15.83 5.04 -2.86
CA LEU A 77 14.98 6.04 -2.22
C LEU A 77 14.30 6.94 -3.25
N ASP A 78 15.09 7.62 -4.08
CA ASP A 78 14.62 8.58 -5.08
C ASP A 78 13.58 7.94 -6.03
N SER A 79 13.78 6.70 -6.46
CA SER A 79 12.81 5.98 -7.30
C SER A 79 11.56 5.50 -6.55
N SER A 80 11.72 5.09 -5.29
CA SER A 80 10.61 4.57 -4.46
C SER A 80 9.64 5.67 -4.04
N VAL A 81 10.13 6.89 -3.86
CA VAL A 81 9.34 8.03 -3.37
C VAL A 81 9.01 9.05 -4.46
N ALA A 82 9.38 8.78 -5.72
CA ALA A 82 9.06 9.66 -6.83
C ALA A 82 7.55 9.84 -6.97
N ASN A 83 7.13 11.09 -7.23
CA ASN A 83 5.72 11.44 -7.43
C ASN A 83 5.07 10.65 -8.56
N GLU A 84 5.83 10.30 -9.60
CA GLU A 84 5.39 9.46 -10.69
C GLU A 84 5.01 8.06 -10.18
N THR A 85 5.87 7.43 -9.38
CA THR A 85 5.65 6.12 -8.76
C THR A 85 4.42 6.15 -7.83
N LEU A 86 4.32 7.16 -6.98
CA LEU A 86 3.19 7.33 -6.05
C LEU A 86 1.87 7.61 -6.81
N SER A 87 1.91 8.39 -7.88
CA SER A 87 0.75 8.63 -8.76
C SER A 87 0.30 7.37 -9.51
N GLN A 88 1.24 6.50 -9.90
CA GLN A 88 0.88 5.19 -10.44
C GLN A 88 0.17 4.37 -9.36
N LEU A 89 0.73 4.28 -8.15
CA LEU A 89 0.12 3.55 -7.04
C LEU A 89 -1.30 4.06 -6.74
N TYR A 90 -1.49 5.37 -6.63
CA TYR A 90 -2.80 6.02 -6.50
C TYR A 90 -3.80 5.46 -7.52
N SER A 91 -3.40 5.43 -8.80
CA SER A 91 -4.28 5.04 -9.90
C SER A 91 -4.65 3.55 -9.82
N ARG A 92 -3.74 2.72 -9.29
CA ARG A 92 -3.96 1.28 -9.08
C ARG A 92 -4.82 0.96 -7.86
N LEU A 93 -4.85 1.84 -6.84
CA LEU A 93 -5.67 1.66 -5.64
C LEU A 93 -7.15 1.98 -5.88
N GLU A 94 -7.50 2.62 -6.99
CA GLU A 94 -8.89 2.98 -7.36
C GLU A 94 -9.64 3.75 -6.27
N ILE A 95 -8.93 4.64 -5.57
CA ILE A 95 -9.51 5.45 -4.48
C ILE A 95 -10.23 6.70 -4.96
N GLU A 96 -10.01 7.12 -6.21
CA GLU A 96 -10.55 8.35 -6.78
C GLU A 96 -12.06 8.54 -6.60
N PRO A 97 -12.93 7.52 -6.77
CA PRO A 97 -14.37 7.67 -6.56
C PRO A 97 -14.79 8.07 -5.13
N TYR A 98 -13.90 7.90 -4.16
CA TYR A 98 -14.16 8.25 -2.75
C TYR A 98 -13.63 9.64 -2.38
N ILE A 99 -12.85 10.28 -3.25
CA ILE A 99 -12.24 11.58 -2.98
C ILE A 99 -13.22 12.69 -3.31
N THR A 100 -13.33 13.66 -2.41
CA THR A 100 -14.21 14.81 -2.61
C THR A 100 -13.61 15.84 -3.56
N GLY A 101 -14.41 16.28 -4.54
CA GLY A 101 -14.04 17.32 -5.50
C GLY A 101 -13.84 16.79 -6.92
N PRO A 102 -13.26 17.62 -7.82
CA PRO A 102 -12.99 17.20 -9.19
C PRO A 102 -11.84 16.17 -9.24
N ALA A 103 -11.89 15.30 -10.24
CA ALA A 103 -10.81 14.37 -10.56
C ALA A 103 -9.47 15.10 -10.72
N PHE A 104 -8.38 14.47 -10.26
CA PHE A 104 -7.05 15.06 -10.34
C PHE A 104 -6.45 14.85 -11.73
N SER A 105 -6.18 15.95 -12.43
CA SER A 105 -5.37 15.95 -13.65
C SER A 105 -3.86 15.96 -13.37
N ASN A 106 -3.45 16.36 -12.16
CA ASN A 106 -2.05 16.52 -11.77
C ASN A 106 -1.54 15.28 -11.00
N TYR A 107 -0.46 14.66 -11.48
CA TYR A 107 0.17 13.51 -10.84
C TYR A 107 0.70 13.84 -9.44
N LYS A 108 1.16 15.07 -9.18
CA LYS A 108 1.60 15.48 -7.84
C LYS A 108 0.47 15.33 -6.83
N LYS A 109 -0.73 15.84 -7.15
CA LYS A 109 -1.88 15.74 -6.24
C LYS A 109 -2.32 14.30 -5.98
N LYS A 110 -2.05 13.38 -6.92
CA LYS A 110 -2.25 11.94 -6.71
C LYS A 110 -1.22 11.36 -5.75
N ALA A 111 0.04 11.77 -5.86
CA ALA A 111 1.11 11.40 -4.94
C ALA A 111 0.83 11.90 -3.51
N ASP A 112 0.46 13.18 -3.36
CA ASP A 112 0.10 13.81 -2.07
C ASP A 112 -0.93 12.93 -1.30
N VAL A 113 -1.94 12.38 -2.00
CA VAL A 113 -2.96 11.52 -1.38
C VAL A 113 -2.36 10.22 -0.84
N VAL A 114 -1.41 9.60 -1.55
CA VAL A 114 -0.75 8.38 -1.09
C VAL A 114 0.10 8.66 0.15
N GLU A 115 0.77 9.80 0.21
CA GLU A 115 1.53 10.24 1.38
C GLU A 115 0.61 10.46 2.59
N VAL A 116 -0.57 11.06 2.38
CA VAL A 116 -1.58 11.19 3.44
C VAL A 116 -2.06 9.82 3.92
N ILE A 117 -2.30 8.85 3.01
CA ILE A 117 -2.63 7.47 3.37
C ILE A 117 -1.52 6.86 4.24
N ILE A 118 -0.26 7.00 3.84
CA ILE A 118 0.90 6.51 4.61
C ILE A 118 0.91 7.09 6.02
N CYS A 119 0.70 8.40 6.15
CA CYS A 119 0.64 9.09 7.43
C CYS A 119 -0.49 8.56 8.33
N GLU A 120 -1.69 8.38 7.77
CA GLU A 120 -2.85 7.88 8.51
C GLU A 120 -2.71 6.42 8.93
N LEU A 121 -2.18 5.56 8.05
CA LEU A 121 -1.87 4.17 8.40
C LEU A 121 -0.81 4.09 9.50
N LYS A 122 0.24 4.91 9.43
CA LYS A 122 1.32 4.93 10.45
C LYS A 122 0.83 5.40 11.82
N ARG A 123 -0.17 6.28 11.85
CA ARG A 123 -0.80 6.79 13.08
C ARG A 123 -1.89 5.86 13.61
N SER A 124 -2.34 4.90 12.82
CA SER A 124 -3.34 3.92 13.23
C SER A 124 -2.82 3.03 14.36
N LYS A 125 -3.72 2.63 15.26
CA LYS A 125 -3.46 1.58 16.25
C LYS A 125 -3.87 0.19 15.76
N ASP A 126 -4.46 0.12 14.56
CA ASP A 126 -4.87 -1.13 13.93
C ASP A 126 -3.63 -1.86 13.36
N GLU A 127 -3.39 -3.07 13.85
CA GLU A 127 -2.27 -3.90 13.42
C GLU A 127 -2.32 -4.24 11.92
N VAL A 128 -3.53 -4.42 11.38
CA VAL A 128 -3.75 -4.68 9.96
C VAL A 128 -3.40 -3.45 9.14
N ALA A 129 -3.74 -2.25 9.61
CA ALA A 129 -3.34 -0.99 8.94
C ALA A 129 -1.82 -0.85 8.89
N MET A 130 -1.13 -1.19 9.98
CA MET A 130 0.34 -1.18 10.03
C MET A 130 0.96 -2.21 9.07
N LYS A 131 0.37 -3.39 8.93
CA LYS A 131 0.82 -4.40 7.96
C LYS A 131 0.56 -4.00 6.51
N VAL A 132 -0.54 -3.30 6.24
CA VAL A 132 -0.81 -2.73 4.91
C VAL A 132 0.19 -1.63 4.56
N LEU A 133 0.55 -0.76 5.53
CA LEU A 133 1.61 0.22 5.36
C LEU A 133 2.95 -0.43 5.03
N GLU A 134 3.32 -1.48 5.76
CA GLU A 134 4.55 -2.23 5.52
C GLU A 134 4.56 -2.82 4.10
N LEU A 135 3.49 -3.49 3.68
CA LEU A 135 3.35 -4.03 2.32
C LEU A 135 3.47 -2.94 1.24
N LEU A 136 2.84 -1.79 1.46
CA LEU A 136 2.88 -0.64 0.54
C LEU A 136 4.32 -0.14 0.35
N ILE A 137 5.07 0.04 1.43
CA ILE A 137 6.45 0.53 1.36
C ILE A 137 7.37 -0.52 0.71
N LEU A 138 7.24 -1.80 1.06
CA LEU A 138 8.04 -2.88 0.44
C LEU A 138 7.78 -2.98 -1.06
N LEU A 139 6.55 -2.72 -1.52
CA LEU A 139 6.20 -2.68 -2.94
C LEU A 139 6.87 -1.49 -3.66
N LEU A 140 6.93 -0.31 -3.03
CA LEU A 140 7.65 0.84 -3.57
C LEU A 140 9.16 0.58 -3.64
N ILE A 141 9.75 -0.01 -2.59
CA ILE A 141 11.17 -0.40 -2.58
C ILE A 141 11.45 -1.44 -3.66
N GLN A 142 10.57 -2.43 -3.82
CA GLN A 142 10.69 -3.45 -4.86
C GLN A 142 10.78 -2.83 -6.25
N HIS A 143 9.91 -1.84 -6.52
CA HIS A 143 9.91 -1.08 -7.75
C HIS A 143 11.19 -0.27 -7.91
N GLY A 144 11.62 0.47 -6.88
CA GLY A 144 12.85 1.26 -6.89
C GLY A 144 14.11 0.41 -7.12
N MET A 145 14.16 -0.82 -6.62
CA MET A 145 15.26 -1.76 -6.84
C MET A 145 15.34 -2.28 -8.28
N PHE A 146 14.24 -2.32 -9.03
CA PHE A 146 14.23 -2.91 -10.39
C PHE A 146 15.22 -2.24 -11.33
N TYR A 147 15.36 -0.91 -11.24
CA TYR A 147 16.23 -0.12 -12.11
C TYR A 147 17.72 -0.38 -11.91
N TYR A 148 18.10 -1.12 -10.86
CA TYR A 148 19.48 -1.27 -10.42
C TYR A 148 19.84 -2.75 -10.31
N MET A 149 19.89 -3.47 -11.43
CA MET A 149 20.17 -4.90 -11.39
C MET A 149 21.64 -5.19 -11.05
N SER A 150 21.87 -5.85 -9.92
CA SER A 150 23.14 -6.44 -9.49
C SER A 150 22.86 -7.68 -8.64
N ASP A 151 23.83 -8.58 -8.46
CA ASP A 151 23.62 -9.82 -7.68
C ASP A 151 23.14 -9.56 -6.24
N GLU A 152 23.65 -8.50 -5.61
CA GLU A 152 23.25 -8.04 -4.27
C GLU A 152 21.80 -7.52 -4.27
N ILE A 153 21.41 -6.71 -5.26
CA ILE A 153 20.06 -6.15 -5.37
C ILE A 153 19.06 -7.26 -5.74
N TRP A 154 19.47 -8.23 -6.55
CA TRP A 154 18.66 -9.41 -6.84
C TRP A 154 18.31 -10.20 -5.57
N ARG A 155 19.29 -10.46 -4.69
CA ARG A 155 19.02 -11.14 -3.41
C ARG A 155 18.09 -10.33 -2.52
N ALA A 156 18.29 -9.02 -2.46
CA ALA A 156 17.40 -8.10 -1.73
C ALA A 156 15.97 -8.15 -2.26
N GLN A 157 15.79 -8.14 -3.59
CA GLN A 157 14.49 -8.29 -4.24
C GLN A 157 13.83 -9.63 -3.91
N CYS A 158 14.58 -10.74 -3.88
CA CYS A 158 14.03 -12.02 -3.45
C CYS A 158 13.56 -11.98 -1.98
N SER A 159 14.41 -11.50 -1.08
CA SER A 159 14.08 -11.36 0.35
C SER A 159 12.85 -10.45 0.56
N ASN A 160 12.79 -9.34 -0.16
CA ASN A 160 11.67 -8.41 -0.13
C ASN A 160 10.36 -9.08 -0.59
N ARG A 161 10.39 -9.85 -1.69
CA ARG A 161 9.24 -10.61 -2.18
C ARG A 161 8.76 -11.67 -1.20
N ASP A 162 9.67 -12.34 -0.50
CA ASP A 162 9.32 -13.31 0.54
C ASP A 162 8.60 -12.62 1.71
N THR A 163 9.09 -11.46 2.15
CA THR A 163 8.44 -10.64 3.19
C THR A 163 7.07 -10.14 2.75
N MET A 164 6.95 -9.60 1.52
CA MET A 164 5.67 -9.19 0.93
C MET A 164 4.68 -10.37 0.92
N SER A 165 5.13 -11.55 0.50
CA SER A 165 4.32 -12.78 0.48
C SER A 165 3.85 -13.20 1.88
N ALA A 166 4.72 -13.10 2.89
CA ALA A 166 4.38 -13.37 4.27
C ALA A 166 3.32 -12.40 4.82
N ILE A 167 3.45 -11.10 4.52
CA ILE A 167 2.47 -10.08 4.91
C ILE A 167 1.14 -10.34 4.20
N VAL A 168 1.13 -10.63 2.90
CA VAL A 168 -0.09 -10.96 2.15
C VAL A 168 -0.79 -12.18 2.75
N LYS A 169 -0.04 -13.23 3.11
CA LYS A 169 -0.60 -14.41 3.79
C LYS A 169 -1.24 -14.04 5.13
N TYR A 170 -0.56 -13.22 5.94
CA TYR A 170 -1.12 -12.69 7.18
C TYR A 170 -2.40 -11.92 6.92
N LEU A 171 -2.39 -10.94 6.02
CA LEU A 171 -3.52 -10.09 5.70
C LEU A 171 -4.73 -10.90 5.20
N ASN A 172 -4.52 -11.94 4.41
CA ASN A 172 -5.62 -12.81 3.96
C ASN A 172 -6.20 -13.65 5.10
N SER A 173 -5.42 -13.98 6.13
CA SER A 173 -5.92 -14.71 7.32
C SER A 173 -6.79 -13.85 8.24
N GLN A 174 -6.69 -12.51 8.15
CA GLN A 174 -7.50 -11.57 8.95
C GLN A 174 -8.92 -11.36 8.39
N VAL A 175 -9.23 -11.93 7.23
CA VAL A 175 -10.57 -11.87 6.64
C VAL A 175 -11.40 -12.98 7.30
N PRO A 176 -12.55 -12.67 7.93
CA PRO A 176 -13.42 -13.69 8.47
C PRO A 176 -13.78 -14.69 7.37
N GLN A 177 -13.35 -15.95 7.51
CA GLN A 177 -13.87 -16.98 6.64
C GLN A 177 -15.37 -17.09 6.91
N VAL A 178 -16.18 -16.82 5.87
CA VAL A 178 -17.58 -17.24 5.87
C VAL A 178 -17.56 -18.75 5.96
N ARG A 179 -17.59 -19.29 7.18
CA ARG A 179 -17.82 -20.71 7.40
C ARG A 179 -19.25 -20.95 6.96
N HIS A 180 -19.42 -21.54 5.77
CA HIS A 180 -20.65 -22.22 5.46
C HIS A 180 -20.84 -23.29 6.53
N ALA A 181 -21.68 -23.01 7.53
CA ALA A 181 -22.17 -24.01 8.44
C ALA A 181 -23.06 -24.94 7.63
N THR A 182 -22.51 -26.04 7.14
CA THR A 182 -23.31 -27.19 6.72
C THR A 182 -23.89 -27.82 7.98
N CYS A 183 -25.07 -27.36 8.38
CA CYS A 183 -25.89 -28.06 9.36
C CYS A 183 -26.35 -29.40 8.74
N LEU A 184 -25.71 -30.49 9.14
CA LEU A 184 -26.39 -31.79 9.16
C LEU A 184 -27.17 -31.86 10.48
N SER A 185 -28.48 -32.04 10.33
CA SER A 185 -29.53 -32.24 11.35
C SER A 185 -29.87 -31.08 12.29
N GLY A 186 -31.07 -30.53 12.05
CA GLY A 186 -32.00 -30.13 13.11
C GLY A 186 -31.88 -28.70 13.62
N GLU A 187 -32.63 -27.80 12.98
CA GLU A 187 -33.03 -26.47 13.45
C GLU A 187 -31.95 -25.38 13.52
N VAL A 188 -31.91 -24.57 12.46
CA VAL A 188 -31.41 -23.19 12.52
C VAL A 188 -32.43 -22.29 11.83
N VAL A 189 -33.14 -21.48 12.61
CA VAL A 189 -33.86 -20.31 12.09
C VAL A 189 -32.82 -19.21 11.88
N LEU A 190 -32.31 -19.09 10.65
CA LEU A 190 -31.58 -17.91 10.20
C LEU A 190 -32.47 -17.11 9.25
N LYS A 191 -32.97 -15.97 9.75
CA LYS A 191 -33.55 -14.94 8.90
C LYS A 191 -32.45 -14.38 8.01
N VAL A 192 -32.56 -14.66 6.71
CA VAL A 192 -31.76 -14.01 5.66
C VAL A 192 -32.46 -12.71 5.27
N SER A 193 -31.86 -11.56 5.59
CA SER A 193 -32.20 -10.32 4.89
C SER A 193 -31.43 -10.31 3.57
N LYS A 194 -32.18 -10.32 2.47
CA LYS A 194 -31.67 -10.23 1.10
C LYS A 194 -30.85 -8.96 0.91
N TYR A 195 -29.68 -9.09 0.32
CA TYR A 195 -29.10 -8.04 -0.51
C TYR A 195 -29.19 -8.54 -1.96
N ASP A 196 -30.21 -8.06 -2.65
CA ASP A 196 -30.28 -8.07 -4.11
C ASP A 196 -29.32 -6.98 -4.61
N TYR A 197 -28.30 -7.37 -5.39
CA TYR A 197 -27.53 -6.42 -6.20
C TYR A 197 -28.31 -6.20 -7.51
N ASN A 198 -28.84 -4.98 -7.67
CA ASN A 198 -29.10 -4.36 -8.97
C ASN A 198 -28.04 -3.28 -9.19
#